data_AF-A0A5C6DEK7-F1
#
_entry.id   AF-A0A5C6DEK7-F1
#
_cell.length_a   1.000
_cell.length_b   1.000
_cell.length_c   1.000
_cell.angle_alpha   90.00
_cell.angle_beta   90.00
_cell.angle_gamma   90.00
#
_symmetry.space_group_name_H-M   'P 1'
#
loop_
_entity.id
_entity.type
_entity.pdbx_description
1 polymer ?
#
loop_
_entity_poly.entity_id
_entity_poly.type
_entity_poly.pdbx_seq_one_letter_code
_entity_poly.pdbx_strand_id
1 'polypeptide(L)'
;MRLEIPEYRFDLKTPEFQKTDDEFTIWFLEGVLEKYPAYVECLMYLGNAYTATGMYEKGLEVDLKLARLRPQDPLVHYNLACSFALMGMLSKSSVSLGKAIDLGYDDLAHLVNDSDLDSLRDEDDYKVLIHKLSKSSKKIV
;
A
#
# COMPACT_ATOMS: atom_id res chain seq x y z
N MET A 1 -1.89 4.65 -46.65
CA MET A 1 -3.23 4.04 -46.53
C MET A 1 -3.89 4.63 -45.28
N ARG A 2 -5.08 5.22 -45.41
CA ARG A 2 -5.74 5.97 -44.33
C ARG A 2 -6.39 4.99 -43.35
N LEU A 3 -6.08 5.12 -42.06
CA LEU A 3 -6.78 4.43 -40.98
C LEU A 3 -7.15 5.47 -39.93
N GLU A 4 -8.45 5.56 -39.65
CA GLU A 4 -9.01 6.31 -38.52
C GLU A 4 -9.04 5.39 -37.30
N ILE A 5 -8.93 5.96 -36.09
CA ILE A 5 -8.88 5.22 -34.83
C ILE A 5 -10.25 5.32 -34.12
N PRO A 6 -11.15 4.34 -34.27
CA PRO A 6 -12.19 4.06 -33.29
C PRO A 6 -11.67 3.04 -32.27
N GLU A 7 -11.86 3.32 -30.98
CA GLU A 7 -11.50 2.49 -29.81
C GLU A 7 -10.13 1.78 -29.92
N TYR A 8 -9.12 2.45 -29.39
CA TYR A 8 -7.72 2.04 -29.35
C TYR A 8 -7.51 0.52 -29.22
N ARG A 9 -6.86 -0.07 -30.21
CA ARG A 9 -6.35 -1.44 -30.16
C ARG A 9 -4.83 -1.42 -30.31
N PHE A 10 -4.12 -1.79 -29.25
CA PHE A 10 -2.67 -2.00 -29.28
C PHE A 10 -2.39 -3.47 -29.60
N ASP A 11 -1.84 -3.75 -30.78
CA ASP A 11 -1.17 -5.03 -31.06
C ASP A 11 0.32 -4.90 -30.73
N LEU A 12 0.68 -5.20 -29.47
CA LEU A 12 2.08 -5.31 -29.06
C LEU A 12 2.61 -6.67 -29.54
N LYS A 13 3.25 -6.70 -30.71
CA LYS A 13 4.06 -7.84 -31.15
C LYS A 13 5.52 -7.59 -30.79
N THR A 14 5.89 -7.86 -29.55
CA THR A 14 7.30 -7.93 -29.10
C THR A 14 7.60 -9.35 -28.64
N PRO A 15 8.28 -10.17 -29.46
CA PRO A 15 8.62 -11.55 -29.12
C PRO A 15 9.43 -11.71 -27.82
N GLU A 16 10.14 -10.66 -27.36
CA GLU A 16 11.01 -10.70 -26.18
C GLU A 16 10.41 -10.15 -24.87
N PHE A 17 9.13 -9.73 -24.83
CA PHE A 17 8.52 -9.24 -23.58
C PHE A 17 7.90 -10.39 -22.77
N GLN A 18 8.74 -11.10 -22.03
CA GLN A 18 8.33 -12.18 -21.12
C GLN A 18 8.21 -11.63 -19.69
N LYS A 19 7.14 -10.86 -19.43
CA LYS A 19 6.76 -10.49 -18.06
C LYS A 19 5.46 -11.18 -17.69
N THR A 20 5.37 -11.67 -16.46
CA THR A 20 4.07 -12.03 -15.89
C THR A 20 3.18 -10.78 -15.75
N ASP A 21 1.89 -10.96 -15.46
CA ASP A 21 0.96 -9.83 -15.28
C ASP A 21 1.44 -8.88 -14.16
N ASP A 22 1.98 -9.43 -13.08
CA ASP A 22 2.54 -8.65 -11.97
C ASP A 22 3.83 -7.92 -12.36
N GLU A 23 4.72 -8.61 -13.07
CA GLU A 23 5.97 -8.01 -13.56
C GLU A 23 5.71 -6.89 -14.58
N PHE A 24 4.70 -7.05 -15.45
CA PHE A 24 4.27 -6.00 -16.37
C PHE A 24 3.69 -4.81 -15.61
N THR A 25 2.84 -5.08 -14.61
CA THR A 25 2.22 -4.04 -13.79
C THR A 25 3.28 -3.20 -13.08
N ILE A 26 4.23 -3.85 -12.41
CA ILE A 26 5.35 -3.17 -11.74
C ILE A 26 6.15 -2.34 -12.75
N TRP A 27 6.57 -2.95 -13.87
CA TRP A 27 7.36 -2.25 -14.89
C TRP A 27 6.62 -1.03 -15.47
N PHE A 28 5.32 -1.15 -15.73
CA PHE A 28 4.50 -0.06 -16.25
C PHE A 28 4.40 1.08 -15.24
N LEU A 29 4.12 0.77 -13.97
CA LEU A 29 4.00 1.76 -12.89
C LEU A 29 5.35 2.45 -12.61
N GLU A 30 6.47 1.71 -12.60
CA GLU A 30 7.81 2.29 -12.51
C GLU A 30 8.06 3.29 -13.66
N GLY A 31 7.73 2.91 -14.90
CA GLY A 31 7.89 3.79 -16.07
C GLY A 31 7.02 5.06 -16.03
N VAL A 32 5.82 4.99 -15.44
CA VAL A 32 5.00 6.19 -15.20
C VAL A 32 5.69 7.12 -14.18
N LEU A 33 6.25 6.55 -13.12
CA LEU A 33 6.89 7.30 -12.03
C LEU A 33 8.26 7.89 -12.42
N GLU A 34 8.91 7.39 -13.46
CA GLU A 34 10.09 8.05 -14.04
C GLU A 34 9.77 9.48 -14.50
N LYS A 35 8.58 9.69 -15.07
CA LYS A 35 8.13 11.01 -15.54
C LYS A 35 7.39 11.80 -14.47
N TYR A 36 6.65 11.10 -13.61
CA TYR A 36 5.78 11.71 -12.60
C TYR A 36 6.10 11.15 -11.20
N PRO A 37 7.28 11.47 -10.63
CA PRO A 37 7.77 10.79 -9.44
C PRO A 37 6.93 11.02 -8.18
N ALA A 38 6.04 12.01 -8.16
CA ALA A 38 5.15 12.29 -7.03
C ALA A 38 3.68 11.94 -7.32
N TYR A 39 3.40 11.15 -8.36
CA TYR A 39 2.04 10.71 -8.67
C TYR A 39 1.55 9.71 -7.62
N VAL A 40 0.79 10.23 -6.65
CA VAL A 40 0.39 9.52 -5.41
C VAL A 40 -0.37 8.24 -5.71
N GLU A 41 -1.34 8.28 -6.60
CA GLU A 41 -2.18 7.13 -6.94
C GLU A 41 -1.34 6.02 -7.57
N CYS A 42 -0.41 6.37 -8.46
CA CYS A 42 0.52 5.42 -9.07
C CYS A 42 1.48 4.82 -8.03
N LEU A 43 1.95 5.61 -7.06
CA LEU A 43 2.75 5.12 -5.94
C LEU A 43 1.94 4.14 -5.08
N MET A 44 0.66 4.40 -4.79
CA MET A 44 -0.18 3.46 -4.04
C MET A 44 -0.33 2.11 -4.76
N TYR A 45 -0.59 2.14 -6.08
CA TYR A 45 -0.65 0.90 -6.86
C TYR A 45 0.69 0.16 -6.89
N LEU A 46 1.81 0.90 -7.01
CA LEU A 46 3.13 0.28 -7.03
C LEU A 46 3.51 -0.35 -5.69
N GLY A 47 3.21 0.32 -4.57
CA GLY A 47 3.44 -0.20 -3.22
C GLY A 47 2.70 -1.52 -3.02
N ASN A 48 1.40 -1.54 -3.35
CA ASN A 48 0.57 -2.75 -3.28
C ASN A 48 1.10 -3.88 -4.18
N ALA A 49 1.52 -3.56 -5.40
CA ALA A 49 2.08 -4.56 -6.33
C ALA A 49 3.40 -5.15 -5.80
N TYR A 50 4.25 -4.33 -5.19
CA TYR A 50 5.46 -4.82 -4.53
C TYR A 50 5.16 -5.73 -3.34
N THR A 51 4.20 -5.35 -2.49
CA THR A 51 3.79 -6.19 -1.37
C THR A 51 3.20 -7.52 -1.84
N ALA A 52 2.29 -7.50 -2.82
CA ALA A 52 1.66 -8.72 -3.36
C ALA A 52 2.65 -9.69 -4.01
N THR A 53 3.79 -9.19 -4.51
CA THR A 53 4.86 -9.99 -5.14
C THR A 53 6.01 -10.33 -4.19
N GLY A 54 5.89 -10.00 -2.91
CA GLY A 54 6.91 -10.29 -1.89
C GLY A 54 8.12 -9.37 -1.92
N MET A 55 8.09 -8.29 -2.70
CA MET A 55 9.15 -7.28 -2.78
C MET A 55 9.02 -6.24 -1.64
N TYR A 56 8.97 -6.71 -0.40
CA TYR A 56 8.59 -5.89 0.77
C TYR A 56 9.51 -4.69 1.01
N GLU A 57 10.81 -4.80 0.74
CA GLU A 57 11.74 -3.68 0.87
C GLU A 57 11.35 -2.53 -0.06
N LYS A 58 11.00 -2.85 -1.31
CA LYS A 58 10.56 -1.84 -2.30
C LYS A 58 9.19 -1.27 -1.94
N GLY A 59 8.26 -2.10 -1.45
CA GLY A 59 6.96 -1.66 -0.93
C GLY A 59 7.15 -0.62 0.19
N LEU A 60 8.01 -0.92 1.16
CA LEU A 60 8.35 -0.02 2.26
C LEU A 60 8.95 1.31 1.77
N GLU A 61 9.84 1.30 0.78
CA GLU A 61 10.39 2.53 0.20
C GLU A 61 9.30 3.43 -0.40
N VAL A 62 8.33 2.82 -1.08
CA VAL A 62 7.18 3.52 -1.67
C VAL A 62 6.28 4.10 -0.58
N ASP A 63 5.94 3.32 0.46
CA ASP A 63 5.09 3.78 1.55
C ASP A 63 5.75 4.89 2.38
N LEU A 64 7.07 4.82 2.60
CA LEU A 64 7.82 5.90 3.22
C LEU A 64 7.76 7.20 2.39
N LYS A 65 7.76 7.08 1.07
CA LYS A 65 7.60 8.23 0.16
C LYS A 65 6.17 8.77 0.20
N LEU A 66 5.16 7.90 0.17
CA LEU A 66 3.76 8.28 0.32
C LEU A 66 3.52 9.01 1.65
N ALA A 67 4.08 8.52 2.75
CA ALA A 67 3.95 9.14 4.07
C ALA A 67 4.57 10.55 4.14
N ARG A 68 5.57 10.85 3.29
CA ARG A 68 6.11 12.21 3.13
C ARG A 68 5.20 13.11 2.28
N LEU A 69 4.60 12.56 1.22
CA LEU A 69 3.71 13.30 0.32
C LEU A 69 2.34 13.57 0.94
N ARG A 70 1.84 12.63 1.74
CA ARG A 70 0.51 12.62 2.36
C ARG A 70 0.62 12.36 3.87
N PRO A 71 1.25 13.27 4.63
CA PRO A 71 1.56 13.02 6.04
C PRO A 71 0.34 12.93 6.96
N GLN A 72 -0.83 13.37 6.50
CA GLN A 72 -2.11 13.39 7.23
C GLN A 72 -3.11 12.37 6.68
N ASP A 73 -2.70 11.51 5.75
CA ASP A 73 -3.58 10.49 5.18
C ASP A 73 -3.55 9.22 6.06
N PRO A 74 -4.66 8.84 6.72
CA PRO A 74 -4.69 7.68 7.59
C PRO A 74 -4.39 6.37 6.84
N LEU A 75 -4.83 6.23 5.59
CA LEU A 75 -4.61 5.02 4.80
C LEU A 75 -3.12 4.82 4.48
N VAL A 76 -2.40 5.91 4.21
CA VAL A 76 -0.95 5.85 3.96
C VAL A 76 -0.18 5.37 5.20
N HIS A 77 -0.56 5.81 6.40
CA HIS A 77 0.09 5.32 7.62
C HIS A 77 -0.31 3.89 7.99
N TYR A 78 -1.51 3.46 7.61
CA TYR A 78 -1.94 2.07 7.72
C TYR A 78 -1.08 1.15 6.82
N ASN A 79 -0.96 1.47 5.53
CA ASN A 79 -0.13 0.70 4.60
C ASN A 79 1.35 0.68 5.05
N LEU A 80 1.86 1.81 5.53
CA LEU A 80 3.22 1.88 6.09
C LEU A 80 3.38 0.96 7.32
N ALA A 81 2.35 0.80 8.15
CA ALA A 81 2.37 -0.17 9.24
C ALA A 81 2.45 -1.60 8.71
N CYS A 82 1.65 -1.96 7.71
CA CYS A 82 1.70 -3.28 7.05
C CYS A 82 3.11 -3.54 6.48
N SER A 83 3.68 -2.60 5.73
CA SER A 83 5.04 -2.70 5.21
C SER A 83 6.10 -2.90 6.30
N PHE A 84 6.00 -2.19 7.44
CA PHE A 84 6.92 -2.42 8.55
C PHE A 84 6.73 -3.80 9.21
N ALA A 85 5.50 -4.29 9.33
CA ALA A 85 5.19 -5.58 9.93
C ALA A 85 5.73 -6.74 9.08
N LEU A 86 5.56 -6.67 7.75
CA LEU A 86 6.13 -7.62 6.79
C LEU A 86 7.67 -7.65 6.82
N MET A 87 8.29 -6.51 7.13
CA MET A 87 9.74 -6.39 7.33
C MET A 87 10.22 -6.77 8.76
N GLY A 88 9.32 -7.25 9.62
CA GLY A 88 9.64 -7.61 11.01
C GLY A 88 9.99 -6.41 11.91
N MET A 89 9.75 -5.18 11.47
CA MET A 89 10.04 -3.96 12.22
C MET A 89 8.86 -3.59 13.13
N LEU A 90 8.51 -4.47 14.06
CA LEU A 90 7.26 -4.42 14.83
C LEU A 90 7.05 -3.09 15.56
N SER A 91 8.07 -2.55 16.23
CA SER A 91 7.94 -1.25 16.93
C SER A 91 7.60 -0.09 15.98
N LYS A 92 8.15 -0.07 14.77
CA LYS A 92 7.83 0.97 13.77
C LYS A 92 6.44 0.77 13.17
N SER A 93 6.03 -0.48 13.01
CA SER A 93 4.69 -0.83 12.57
C SER A 93 3.64 -0.34 13.57
N SER A 94 3.77 -0.66 14.86
CA SER A 94 2.87 -0.18 15.92
C SER A 94 2.77 1.35 15.97
N VAL A 95 3.89 2.06 15.83
CA VAL A 95 3.89 3.53 15.78
C VAL A 95 3.12 4.06 14.57
N SER A 96 3.32 3.46 13.39
CA SER A 96 2.63 3.88 12.15
C SER A 96 1.14 3.56 12.22
N LEU A 97 0.77 2.40 12.75
CA LEU A 97 -0.63 2.01 12.95
C LEU A 97 -1.34 2.92 13.95
N GLY A 98 -0.67 3.28 15.05
CA GLY A 98 -1.19 4.23 16.01
C GLY A 98 -1.44 5.60 15.37
N LYS A 99 -0.52 6.07 14.52
CA LYS A 99 -0.70 7.30 13.75
C LYS A 99 -1.87 7.21 12.76
N ALA A 100 -2.04 6.09 12.06
CA ALA A 100 -3.17 5.87 11.17
C ALA A 100 -4.51 6.02 11.91
N ILE A 101 -4.63 5.39 13.08
CA ILE A 101 -5.82 5.47 13.94
C ILE A 101 -6.04 6.90 14.47
N ASP A 102 -4.98 7.60 14.88
CA ASP A 102 -5.07 9.00 15.32
C ASP A 102 -5.53 9.94 14.20
N LEU A 103 -5.19 9.63 12.96
CA LEU A 103 -5.62 10.37 11.76
C LEU A 103 -7.01 9.96 11.26
N GLY A 104 -7.66 8.98 11.90
CA GLY A 104 -9.04 8.60 11.60
C GLY A 104 -9.21 7.32 10.78
N TYR A 105 -8.18 6.47 10.67
CA TYR A 105 -8.39 5.11 10.16
C TYR A 105 -9.40 4.37 11.06
N ASP A 106 -10.49 3.88 10.48
CA ASP A 106 -11.64 3.32 11.21
C ASP A 106 -12.09 1.92 10.76
N ASP A 107 -11.48 1.36 9.71
CA ASP A 107 -11.80 0.02 9.19
C ASP A 107 -11.18 -1.08 10.06
N LEU A 108 -11.78 -1.27 11.23
CA LEU A 108 -11.41 -2.31 12.19
C LEU A 108 -11.55 -3.71 11.58
N ALA A 109 -12.57 -3.93 10.74
CA ALA A 109 -12.85 -5.24 10.17
C ALA A 109 -11.76 -5.66 9.19
N HIS A 110 -11.27 -4.75 8.34
CA HIS A 110 -10.13 -5.00 7.48
C HIS A 110 -8.86 -5.24 8.31
N LEU A 111 -8.56 -4.32 9.25
CA LEU A 111 -7.32 -4.34 10.04
C LEU A 111 -7.14 -5.65 10.82
N VAL A 112 -8.19 -6.18 11.48
CA VAL A 112 -8.07 -7.42 12.26
C VAL A 112 -7.93 -8.67 11.41
N ASN A 113 -8.30 -8.61 10.13
CA ASN A 113 -8.22 -9.74 9.19
C ASN A 113 -7.02 -9.62 8.25
N ASP A 114 -6.33 -8.48 8.23
CA ASP A 114 -5.13 -8.28 7.42
C ASP A 114 -4.00 -9.18 7.95
N SER A 115 -3.48 -10.02 7.05
CA SER A 115 -2.38 -10.95 7.34
C SER A 115 -1.04 -10.23 7.44
N ASP A 116 -0.89 -9.05 6.83
CA ASP A 116 0.35 -8.28 6.89
C ASP A 116 0.68 -7.87 8.33
N LEU A 117 -0.35 -7.78 9.18
CA LEU A 117 -0.27 -7.41 10.59
C LEU A 117 -0.26 -8.62 11.53
N ASP A 118 -0.19 -9.86 11.02
CA ASP A 118 -0.21 -11.07 11.85
C ASP A 118 0.88 -11.04 12.93
N SER A 119 2.07 -10.56 12.58
CA SER A 119 3.21 -10.44 13.50
C SER A 119 3.01 -9.44 14.65
N LEU A 120 2.03 -8.54 14.54
CA LEU A 120 1.69 -7.59 15.60
C LEU A 120 0.63 -8.10 16.56
N ARG A 121 -0.12 -9.16 16.24
CA ARG A 121 -1.31 -9.57 17.03
C ARG A 121 -0.97 -9.95 18.47
N ASP A 122 0.23 -10.45 18.71
CA ASP A 122 0.72 -10.82 20.03
C ASP A 122 1.28 -9.63 20.83
N GLU A 123 1.59 -8.52 20.16
CA GLU A 123 2.15 -7.31 20.78
C GLU A 123 1.11 -6.59 21.64
N ASP A 124 1.51 -6.14 22.83
CA ASP A 124 0.61 -5.47 23.77
C ASP A 124 0.14 -4.11 23.24
N ASP A 125 1.02 -3.37 22.55
CA ASP A 125 0.68 -2.10 21.93
C ASP A 125 -0.40 -2.26 20.85
N TYR A 126 -0.36 -3.35 20.07
CA TYR A 126 -1.38 -3.65 19.08
C TYR A 126 -2.75 -3.86 19.74
N LYS A 127 -2.81 -4.67 20.80
CA LYS A 127 -4.07 -4.91 21.55
C LYS A 127 -4.66 -3.60 22.10
N VAL A 128 -3.82 -2.68 22.56
CA VAL A 128 -4.25 -1.34 23.01
C VAL A 128 -4.87 -0.54 21.85
N LEU A 129 -4.22 -0.56 20.67
CA LEU A 129 -4.72 0.12 19.47
C LEU A 129 -6.07 -0.44 19.01
N ILE A 130 -6.22 -1.77 18.96
CA ILE A 130 -7.50 -2.42 18.63
C ILE A 130 -8.61 -2.04 19.60
N HIS A 131 -8.32 -2.03 20.90
CA HIS A 131 -9.30 -1.64 21.91
C HIS A 131 -9.74 -0.19 21.75
N LYS A 132 -8.80 0.71 21.46
CA LYS A 132 -9.08 2.13 21.16
C LYS A 132 -9.97 2.27 19.93
N LEU A 133 -9.66 1.56 18.86
CA LEU A 133 -10.41 1.58 17.60
C LEU A 133 -11.85 1.08 17.81
N SER A 134 -12.01 -0.09 18.46
CA SER A 134 -13.32 -0.69 18.73
C SER A 134 -14.25 0.17 19.58
N LYS A 135 -13.69 0.98 20.50
CA LYS A 135 -14.47 1.95 21.29
C LYS A 135 -14.88 3.17 20.48
N SER A 136 -14.03 3.60 19.54
CA SER A 136 -14.32 4.75 18.70
C SER A 136 -15.43 4.44 17.70
N SER A 137 -15.40 3.25 17.10
CA SER A 137 -16.47 2.78 16.18
C SER A 137 -17.84 2.65 16.86
N LYS A 138 -17.89 2.36 18.17
CA LYS A 138 -19.13 2.25 18.95
C LYS A 138 -19.75 3.59 19.36
N LYS A 139 -19.00 4.70 19.31
CA LYS A 139 -19.51 6.03 19.70
C LYS A 139 -20.29 6.74 18.58
N ILE A 140 -20.31 6.19 17.37
CA ILE A 140 -20.92 6.79 16.18
C ILE A 140 -22.34 6.22 15.92
N VAL A 141 -22.82 5.30 16.78
CA VAL A 141 -24.17 4.72 16.74
C VAL A 141 -25.05 5.29 17.84
#